data_AF-A0A7W1BQA8-F1
#
_entry.id   AF-A0A7W1BQA8-F1
#
_cell.length_a   1.000
_cell.length_b   1.000
_cell.length_c   1.000
_cell.angle_alpha   90.00
_cell.angle_beta   90.00
_cell.angle_gamma   90.00
#
_symmetry.space_group_name_H-M   'P 1'
#
loop_
_entity.id
_entity.type
_entity.pdbx_description
1 polymer ?
#
loop_
_entity_poly.entity_id
_entity_poly.type
_entity_poly.pdbx_seq_one_letter_code
_entity_poly.pdbx_strand_id
1 'polypeptide(L)'
;MADDARRRLAWTAGRADERRELLQRPRGAPGRLHARARASRSARRSASLPAVLRGSAGRTRPRLRDRRRRGLRAAVGAWSETLGRAAAGEADLLHVHHLTPANEAAIRCFPSLPILGQLHGTELAFLRTVEAGPPAGWRYAARWAERMRGWAQQCELVLVPPGAEAEAALLLGLERGRLRSLPGGVDPARFTRRPLAHADRFAFWRRWLVDEPRGWDM
;
A
#
# COMPACT_ATOMS: atom_id res chain seq x y z
N MET A 1 -43.95 -15.46 18.46
CA MET A 1 -43.32 -15.58 17.13
C MET A 1 -44.11 -14.82 16.07
N ALA A 2 -44.16 -13.48 16.16
CA ALA A 2 -44.77 -12.61 15.14
C ALA A 2 -44.33 -11.13 15.24
N ASP A 3 -43.72 -10.70 16.35
CA ASP A 3 -43.48 -9.28 16.62
C ASP A 3 -42.04 -8.79 16.32
N ASP A 4 -41.12 -9.70 16.02
CA ASP A 4 -39.70 -9.38 15.77
C ASP A 4 -39.38 -9.12 14.28
N ALA A 5 -40.31 -9.44 13.38
CA ALA A 5 -40.18 -9.21 11.94
C ALA A 5 -40.53 -7.75 11.54
N ARG A 6 -41.37 -7.06 12.31
CA ARG A 6 -41.82 -5.69 11.99
C ARG A 6 -40.80 -4.61 12.37
N ARG A 7 -39.94 -4.86 13.37
CA ARG A 7 -38.88 -3.90 13.76
C ARG A 7 -37.68 -3.87 12.80
N ARG A 8 -37.46 -4.92 12.00
CA ARG A 8 -36.34 -4.98 11.04
C ARG A 8 -36.62 -4.27 9.71
N LEU A 9 -37.89 -4.03 9.36
CA LEU A 9 -38.27 -3.34 8.12
C LEU A 9 -38.35 -1.81 8.26
N ALA A 10 -38.48 -1.28 9.49
CA ALA A 10 -38.52 0.17 9.73
C ALA A 10 -37.13 0.83 9.72
N TRP A 11 -36.05 0.08 9.92
CA TRP A 11 -34.67 0.64 9.97
C TRP A 11 -34.02 0.79 8.58
N THR A 12 -34.59 0.16 7.55
CA THR A 12 -34.10 0.19 6.17
C THR A 12 -34.69 1.31 5.32
N ALA A 13 -35.81 1.92 5.73
CA ALA A 13 -36.50 2.95 4.92
C ALA A 13 -35.94 4.38 5.09
N GLY A 14 -35.26 4.69 6.21
CA GLY A 14 -34.86 6.06 6.55
C GLY A 14 -33.48 6.53 6.06
N ARG A 15 -32.72 5.71 5.30
CA ARG A 15 -31.36 6.06 4.86
C ARG A 15 -31.15 6.10 3.35
N ALA A 16 -32.21 5.90 2.57
CA ALA A 16 -32.13 5.83 1.11
C ALA A 16 -32.34 7.18 0.40
N ASP A 17 -32.82 8.23 1.10
CA ASP A 17 -33.25 9.48 0.45
C ASP A 17 -32.15 10.54 0.32
N GLU A 18 -31.14 10.57 1.20
CA GLU A 18 -30.11 11.63 1.17
C GLU A 18 -29.09 11.50 0.01
N ARG A 19 -29.05 10.35 -0.68
CA ARG A 19 -28.15 10.12 -1.82
C ARG A 19 -28.74 10.50 -3.18
N ARG A 20 -30.01 10.90 -3.25
CA ARG A 20 -30.71 11.15 -4.53
C ARG A 20 -30.70 12.61 -4.99
N GLU A 21 -30.36 13.56 -4.12
CA GLU A 21 -30.37 14.99 -4.46
C GLU A 21 -29.06 15.53 -5.08
N LEU A 22 -27.94 14.80 -5.00
CA LEU A 22 -26.64 15.27 -5.52
C LEU A 22 -26.36 14.94 -7.00
N LEU A 23 -27.32 14.35 -7.73
CA LEU A 23 -27.10 13.88 -9.11
C LEU A 23 -27.98 14.56 -10.18
N GLN A 24 -28.55 15.73 -9.90
CA GLN A 24 -29.29 16.49 -10.92
C GLN A 24 -28.63 17.83 -11.20
N ARG A 25 -27.89 17.93 -12.33
CA ARG A 25 -27.93 19.05 -13.31
C ARG A 25 -27.06 18.76 -14.56
N PRO A 26 -27.33 19.40 -15.72
CA PRO A 26 -27.59 18.67 -16.95
C PRO A 26 -26.44 18.69 -17.97
N ARG A 27 -26.55 17.76 -18.92
CA ARG A 27 -25.72 17.60 -20.12
C ARG A 27 -25.99 18.71 -21.13
N GLY A 28 -24.91 19.32 -21.65
CA GLY A 28 -24.89 20.07 -22.90
C GLY A 28 -23.63 19.67 -23.69
N ALA A 29 -23.81 19.26 -24.94
CA ALA A 29 -22.78 18.90 -25.92
C ALA A 29 -22.92 19.84 -27.16
N PRO A 30 -22.16 19.69 -28.26
CA PRO A 30 -20.72 19.46 -28.44
C PRO A 30 -20.09 20.51 -29.40
N GLY A 31 -18.75 20.58 -29.54
CA GLY A 31 -18.13 21.49 -30.51
C GLY A 31 -16.64 21.30 -30.82
N ARG A 32 -16.39 20.55 -31.91
CA ARG A 32 -15.37 20.70 -32.98
C ARG A 32 -13.85 20.70 -32.69
N LEU A 33 -13.22 19.76 -33.41
CA LEU A 33 -11.82 19.71 -33.86
C LEU A 33 -11.36 21.02 -34.52
N HIS A 34 -10.11 21.43 -34.26
CA HIS A 34 -9.20 21.96 -35.28
C HIS A 34 -7.73 21.71 -34.92
N ALA A 35 -6.94 21.55 -35.97
CA ALA A 35 -5.58 21.03 -35.98
C ALA A 35 -4.49 22.12 -35.94
N ARG A 36 -3.28 21.67 -35.56
CA ARG A 36 -1.93 22.13 -35.96
C ARG A 36 -1.58 23.63 -35.79
N ALA A 37 -0.51 23.86 -35.02
CA ALA A 37 0.57 24.75 -35.45
C ALA A 37 1.92 24.29 -34.88
N ARG A 38 2.89 24.09 -35.79
CA ARG A 38 4.33 23.96 -35.51
C ARG A 38 4.93 25.36 -35.33
N ALA A 39 5.93 25.48 -34.46
CA ALA A 39 7.08 26.39 -34.53
C ALA A 39 7.81 26.29 -33.17
N SER A 40 9.13 26.32 -33.01
CA SER A 40 10.31 26.22 -33.86
C SER A 40 11.48 26.26 -32.87
N ARG A 41 12.56 25.51 -33.15
CA ARG A 41 13.81 25.55 -32.40
C ARG A 41 14.47 26.93 -32.50
N SER A 42 15.08 27.41 -31.41
CA SER A 42 16.25 28.28 -31.48
C SER A 42 17.15 28.07 -30.27
N ALA A 43 18.42 27.84 -30.55
CA ALA A 43 19.51 27.64 -29.61
C ALA A 43 20.25 28.97 -29.36
N ARG A 44 20.80 29.13 -28.14
CA ARG A 44 22.05 29.87 -27.79
C ARG A 44 22.22 29.76 -26.27
N ARG A 45 23.18 28.96 -25.80
CA ARG A 45 24.63 29.17 -25.59
C ARG A 45 24.95 29.63 -24.16
N SER A 46 25.93 28.91 -23.63
CA SER A 46 26.55 28.93 -22.31
C SER A 46 27.02 30.30 -21.82
N ALA A 47 26.88 30.52 -20.52
CA ALA A 47 27.77 31.37 -19.74
C ALA A 47 28.10 30.67 -18.42
N SER A 48 29.36 30.28 -18.27
CA SER A 48 29.98 29.73 -17.08
C SER A 48 30.21 30.82 -16.04
N LEU A 49 29.84 30.57 -14.77
CA LEU A 49 30.16 31.42 -13.63
C LEU A 49 31.17 30.74 -12.67
N PRO A 50 32.00 31.52 -11.96
CA PRO A 50 33.34 31.12 -11.53
C PRO A 50 33.43 30.30 -10.23
N ALA A 51 34.54 29.59 -10.13
CA ALA A 51 34.89 28.66 -9.07
C ALA A 51 35.44 29.35 -7.80
N VAL A 52 34.59 30.02 -7.01
CA VAL A 52 34.95 30.47 -5.66
C VAL A 52 33.80 30.29 -4.68
N LEU A 53 33.30 29.05 -4.54
CA LEU A 53 32.53 28.59 -3.38
C LEU A 53 32.83 27.09 -3.12
N ARG A 54 34.11 26.72 -3.09
CA ARG A 54 34.54 25.41 -2.58
C ARG A 54 34.43 25.42 -1.05
N GLY A 55 33.20 25.24 -0.56
CA GLY A 55 32.98 24.76 0.80
C GLY A 55 33.55 23.35 0.92
N SER A 56 34.41 23.16 1.91
CA SER A 56 35.11 21.91 2.23
C SER A 56 34.16 20.70 2.28
N ALA A 57 34.40 19.75 1.38
CA ALA A 57 33.69 18.48 1.34
C ALA A 57 34.04 17.65 2.60
N GLY A 58 33.15 17.70 3.60
CA GLY A 58 33.18 16.81 4.75
C GLY A 58 33.13 15.33 4.33
N ARG A 59 34.25 14.65 4.48
CA ARG A 59 34.44 13.18 4.37
C ARG A 59 33.61 12.45 5.44
N THR A 60 32.30 12.25 5.22
CA THR A 60 31.47 11.33 6.05
C THR A 60 30.46 10.49 5.25
N ARG A 61 30.43 10.61 3.91
CA ARG A 61 29.35 10.04 3.07
C ARG A 61 29.48 8.57 2.57
N PRO A 62 30.67 7.91 2.49
CA PRO A 62 30.74 6.53 1.98
C PRO A 62 30.24 5.45 2.95
N ARG A 63 30.60 5.54 4.24
CA ARG A 63 30.39 4.46 5.23
C ARG A 63 28.91 4.19 5.57
N LEU A 64 28.07 5.22 5.57
CA LEU A 64 26.63 5.09 5.86
C LEU A 64 25.84 4.50 4.68
N ARG A 65 26.21 4.82 3.43
CA ARG A 65 25.59 4.22 2.23
C ARG A 65 25.84 2.72 2.17
N ASP A 66 27.04 2.31 2.57
CA ASP A 66 27.48 0.92 2.53
C ASP A 66 26.85 0.05 3.63
N ARG A 67 26.73 0.58 4.87
CA ARG A 67 26.00 -0.09 5.98
C ARG A 67 24.51 -0.32 5.68
N ARG A 68 23.85 0.57 4.94
CA ARG A 68 22.41 0.44 4.65
C ARG A 68 22.12 -0.43 3.43
N ARG A 69 23.02 -0.46 2.44
CA ARG A 69 23.02 -1.51 1.41
C ARG A 69 23.26 -2.89 2.03
N ARG A 70 24.09 -2.99 3.07
CA ARG A 70 24.20 -4.20 3.91
C ARG A 70 22.86 -4.56 4.56
N GLY A 71 22.13 -3.59 5.13
CA GLY A 71 20.82 -3.84 5.76
C GLY A 71 19.79 -4.50 4.83
N LEU A 72 19.55 -3.94 3.63
CA LEU A 72 18.64 -4.56 2.67
C LEU A 72 19.13 -5.95 2.23
N ARG A 73 20.41 -6.10 1.90
CA ARG A 73 20.97 -7.41 1.50
C ARG A 73 20.87 -8.45 2.61
N ALA A 74 21.10 -8.05 3.85
CA ALA A 74 20.96 -8.92 5.01
C ALA A 74 19.50 -9.34 5.19
N ALA A 75 18.54 -8.42 5.05
CA ALA A 75 17.12 -8.75 5.09
C ALA A 75 16.73 -9.74 3.98
N VAL A 76 17.19 -9.52 2.74
CA VAL A 76 16.95 -10.46 1.63
C VAL A 76 17.58 -11.82 1.94
N GLY A 77 18.83 -11.86 2.42
CA GLY A 77 19.51 -13.11 2.77
C GLY A 77 18.80 -13.89 3.87
N ALA A 78 18.35 -13.22 4.92
CA ALA A 78 17.58 -13.84 5.99
C ALA A 78 16.25 -14.44 5.49
N TRP A 79 15.57 -13.75 4.57
CA TRP A 79 14.37 -14.28 3.92
C TRP A 79 14.67 -15.45 3.00
N SER A 80 15.72 -15.37 2.18
CA SER A 80 16.16 -16.47 1.32
C SER A 80 16.43 -17.75 2.12
N GLU A 81 17.14 -17.62 3.24
CA GLU A 81 17.44 -18.74 4.14
C GLU A 81 16.16 -19.30 4.80
N THR A 82 15.27 -18.42 5.24
CA THR A 82 14.01 -18.82 5.89
C THR A 82 13.08 -19.55 4.92
N LEU A 83 12.93 -19.04 3.70
CA LEU A 83 12.13 -19.69 2.65
C LEU A 83 12.75 -21.03 2.22
N GLY A 84 14.08 -21.08 2.11
CA GLY A 84 14.79 -22.34 1.81
C GLY A 84 14.57 -23.40 2.87
N ARG A 85 14.67 -23.06 4.16
CA ARG A 85 14.36 -23.97 5.28
C ARG A 85 12.91 -24.43 5.30
N ALA A 86 11.99 -23.59 4.84
CA ALA A 86 10.58 -23.92 4.74
C ALA A 86 10.25 -24.77 3.49
N ALA A 87 11.27 -25.25 2.76
CA ALA A 87 11.12 -25.99 1.51
C ALA A 87 10.23 -25.26 0.49
N ALA A 88 10.30 -23.92 0.44
CA ALA A 88 9.43 -23.11 -0.42
C ALA A 88 9.55 -23.46 -1.92
N GLY A 89 10.67 -24.07 -2.34
CA GLY A 89 10.87 -24.55 -3.71
C GLY A 89 10.02 -25.77 -4.09
N GLU A 90 9.41 -26.45 -3.12
CA GLU A 90 8.50 -27.59 -3.32
C GLU A 90 7.03 -27.16 -3.38
N ALA A 91 6.74 -25.87 -3.16
CA ALA A 91 5.39 -25.34 -3.25
C ALA A 91 4.96 -25.09 -4.71
N ASP A 92 3.66 -25.13 -4.97
CA ASP A 92 3.10 -24.77 -6.29
C ASP A 92 3.02 -23.24 -6.51
N LEU A 93 2.98 -22.46 -5.42
CA LEU A 93 2.78 -21.01 -5.42
C LEU A 93 3.40 -20.39 -4.17
N LEU A 94 3.97 -19.19 -4.31
CA LEU A 94 4.40 -18.37 -3.18
C LEU A 94 3.40 -17.24 -2.92
N HIS A 95 2.71 -17.29 -1.78
CA HIS A 95 1.86 -16.19 -1.32
C HIS A 95 2.63 -15.30 -0.34
N VAL A 96 2.98 -14.08 -0.78
CA VAL A 96 3.84 -13.16 -0.02
C VAL A 96 3.05 -11.94 0.42
N HIS A 97 3.01 -11.71 1.73
CA HIS A 97 2.37 -10.56 2.34
C HIS A 97 3.28 -9.35 2.36
N HIS A 98 2.68 -8.19 2.05
CA HIS A 98 3.36 -6.92 1.86
C HIS A 98 4.35 -6.93 0.68
N LEU A 99 4.81 -5.75 0.28
CA LEU A 99 5.88 -5.59 -0.70
C LEU A 99 7.19 -5.31 0.04
N THR A 100 7.95 -6.36 0.34
CA THR A 100 9.11 -6.34 1.25
C THR A 100 10.32 -7.09 0.66
N PRO A 101 11.48 -7.14 1.37
CA PRO A 101 12.61 -7.96 0.94
C PRO A 101 12.30 -9.46 0.81
N ALA A 102 11.18 -9.95 1.37
CA ALA A 102 10.70 -11.31 1.13
C ALA A 102 10.35 -11.54 -0.35
N ASN A 103 9.77 -10.55 -1.04
CA ASN A 103 9.48 -10.64 -2.47
C ASN A 103 10.79 -10.74 -3.27
N GLU A 104 11.79 -9.94 -2.93
CA GLU A 104 13.10 -10.02 -3.57
C GLU A 104 13.76 -11.39 -3.36
N ALA A 105 13.64 -11.98 -2.16
CA ALA A 105 14.13 -13.32 -1.89
C ALA A 105 13.38 -14.37 -2.72
N ALA A 106 12.05 -14.29 -2.80
CA ALA A 106 11.22 -15.18 -3.59
C ALA A 106 11.61 -15.14 -5.08
N ILE A 107 11.70 -13.94 -5.66
CA ILE A 107 12.09 -13.71 -7.06
C ILE A 107 13.48 -14.30 -7.37
N ARG A 108 14.43 -14.16 -6.45
CA ARG A 108 15.82 -14.61 -6.66
C ARG A 108 16.00 -16.10 -6.48
N CYS A 109 15.36 -16.67 -5.46
CA CYS A 109 15.61 -18.05 -5.04
C CYS A 109 14.66 -19.06 -5.69
N PHE A 110 13.46 -18.61 -6.09
CA PHE A 110 12.42 -19.48 -6.66
C PHE A 110 11.83 -18.86 -7.93
N PRO A 111 12.65 -18.55 -8.95
CA PRO A 111 12.20 -17.79 -10.13
C PRO A 111 11.18 -18.53 -11.02
N SER A 112 11.04 -19.85 -10.85
CA SER A 112 10.07 -20.66 -11.59
C SER A 112 8.69 -20.73 -10.92
N LEU A 113 8.57 -20.31 -9.66
CA LEU A 113 7.30 -20.37 -8.94
C LEU A 113 6.49 -19.09 -9.16
N PRO A 114 5.18 -19.20 -9.43
CA PRO A 114 4.33 -18.01 -9.45
C PRO A 114 4.29 -17.36 -8.07
N ILE A 115 4.21 -16.03 -8.05
CA ILE A 115 4.14 -15.24 -6.83
C ILE A 115 2.79 -14.54 -6.76
N LEU A 116 2.01 -14.85 -5.74
CA LEU A 116 0.81 -14.10 -5.35
C LEU A 116 1.22 -13.05 -4.31
N GLY A 117 1.08 -11.77 -4.66
CA GLY A 117 1.34 -10.68 -3.72
C GLY A 117 0.08 -10.27 -2.96
N GLN A 118 0.19 -9.95 -1.67
CA GLN A 118 -0.91 -9.35 -0.89
C GLN A 118 -0.50 -7.95 -0.42
N LEU A 119 -1.22 -6.92 -0.86
CA LEU A 119 -1.10 -5.57 -0.30
C LEU A 119 -2.06 -5.36 0.86
N HIS A 120 -1.59 -4.58 1.83
CA HIS A 120 -2.40 -4.02 2.89
C HIS A 120 -2.50 -2.48 2.75
N GLY A 121 -3.44 -1.88 3.49
CA GLY A 121 -3.74 -0.45 3.41
C GLY A 121 -2.54 0.45 3.75
N THR A 122 -1.61 -0.04 4.57
CA THR A 122 -0.39 0.65 4.98
C THR A 122 0.58 0.90 3.82
N GLU A 123 0.71 -0.04 2.89
CA GLU A 123 1.58 0.09 1.72
C GLU A 123 1.02 1.10 0.73
N LEU A 124 -0.31 1.09 0.56
CA LEU A 124 -0.99 2.10 -0.25
C LEU A 124 -0.86 3.48 0.37
N ALA A 125 -1.03 3.59 1.70
CA ALA A 125 -0.79 4.85 2.40
C ALA A 125 0.65 5.34 2.24
N PHE A 126 1.64 4.45 2.37
CA PHE A 126 3.04 4.78 2.12
C PHE A 126 3.26 5.27 0.68
N LEU A 127 2.79 4.53 -0.33
CA LEU A 127 2.97 4.89 -1.73
C LEU A 127 2.27 6.22 -2.08
N ARG A 128 1.06 6.46 -1.55
CA ARG A 128 0.39 7.78 -1.65
C ARG A 128 1.26 8.89 -1.08
N THR A 129 1.83 8.70 0.11
CA THR A 129 2.71 9.69 0.74
C THR A 129 3.95 9.95 -0.09
N VAL A 130 4.53 8.94 -0.74
CA VAL A 130 5.66 9.14 -1.65
C VAL A 130 5.25 9.93 -2.90
N GLU A 131 4.10 9.61 -3.52
CA GLU A 131 3.60 10.32 -4.71
C GLU A 131 3.23 11.79 -4.42
N ALA A 132 2.71 12.08 -3.22
CA ALA A 132 2.39 13.45 -2.80
C ALA A 132 3.64 14.29 -2.44
N GLY A 133 4.83 13.70 -2.44
CA GLY A 133 6.05 14.30 -1.92
C GLY A 133 6.37 13.76 -0.54
N PRO A 134 7.42 12.94 -0.38
CA PRO A 134 7.69 12.28 0.89
C PRO A 134 8.13 13.29 1.97
N PRO A 135 7.78 13.04 3.24
CA PRO A 135 8.18 13.90 4.36
C PRO A 135 9.68 14.17 4.42
N ALA A 136 10.05 15.32 4.98
CA ALA A 136 11.44 15.65 5.27
C ALA A 136 12.09 14.54 6.12
N GLY A 137 13.28 14.09 5.71
CA GLY A 137 13.99 12.98 6.36
C GLY A 137 13.74 11.60 5.75
N TRP A 138 12.70 11.42 4.91
CA TRP A 138 12.46 10.17 4.17
C TRP A 138 13.38 10.05 2.94
N ARG A 139 14.68 10.06 3.19
CA ARG A 139 15.74 10.09 2.17
C ARG A 139 15.65 9.00 1.11
N TYR A 140 15.04 7.85 1.42
CA TYR A 140 14.98 6.68 0.54
C TYR A 140 13.57 6.34 0.06
N ALA A 141 12.60 7.21 0.30
CA ALA A 141 11.19 6.97 -0.06
C ALA A 141 11.02 6.58 -1.53
N ALA A 142 11.51 7.41 -2.46
CA ALA A 142 11.40 7.13 -3.90
C ALA A 142 12.03 5.77 -4.28
N ARG A 143 13.24 5.51 -3.78
CA ARG A 143 13.95 4.24 -4.05
C ARG A 143 13.23 3.03 -3.44
N TRP A 144 12.56 3.20 -2.31
CA TRP A 144 11.76 2.14 -1.70
C TRP A 144 10.48 1.90 -2.50
N ALA A 145 9.78 2.97 -2.92
CA ALA A 145 8.61 2.88 -3.78
C ALA A 145 8.93 2.21 -5.13
N GLU A 146 10.07 2.55 -5.76
CA GLU A 146 10.56 1.87 -6.97
C GLU A 146 10.73 0.36 -6.76
N ARG A 147 11.25 -0.06 -5.60
CA ARG A 147 11.38 -1.49 -5.27
C ARG A 147 10.05 -2.16 -5.08
N MET A 148 9.15 -1.54 -4.32
CA MET A 148 7.80 -2.04 -4.13
C MET A 148 7.09 -2.25 -5.47
N ARG A 149 7.19 -1.27 -6.39
CA ARG A 149 6.68 -1.39 -7.76
C ARG A 149 7.34 -2.55 -8.51
N GLY A 150 8.66 -2.65 -8.46
CA GLY A 150 9.39 -3.76 -9.08
C GLY A 150 8.93 -5.13 -8.55
N TRP A 151 8.78 -5.27 -7.23
CA TRP A 151 8.28 -6.51 -6.63
C TRP A 151 6.84 -6.83 -7.03
N ALA A 152 5.97 -5.83 -7.05
CA ALA A 152 4.59 -6.00 -7.50
C ALA A 152 4.50 -6.41 -8.98
N GLN A 153 5.38 -5.86 -9.83
CA GLN A 153 5.47 -6.22 -11.25
C GLN A 153 5.91 -7.66 -11.49
N GLN A 154 6.61 -8.28 -10.54
CA GLN A 154 7.01 -9.70 -10.62
C GLN A 154 5.97 -10.65 -10.02
N CYS A 155 4.91 -10.14 -9.38
CA CYS A 155 3.81 -10.98 -8.89
C CYS A 155 2.88 -11.35 -10.05
N GLU A 156 2.49 -12.62 -10.18
CA GLU A 156 1.51 -13.06 -11.17
C GLU A 156 0.19 -12.32 -10.98
N LEU A 157 -0.26 -12.27 -9.72
CA LEU A 157 -1.45 -11.57 -9.28
C LEU A 157 -1.16 -10.83 -7.97
N VAL A 158 -1.81 -9.70 -7.80
CA VAL A 158 -1.74 -8.90 -6.57
C VAL A 158 -3.15 -8.78 -5.97
N LEU A 159 -3.29 -9.34 -4.78
CA LEU A 159 -4.46 -9.18 -3.93
C LEU A 159 -4.41 -7.85 -3.21
N VAL A 160 -5.54 -7.13 -3.17
CA VAL A 160 -5.65 -5.81 -2.57
C VAL A 160 -6.89 -5.71 -1.68
N PRO A 161 -6.94 -4.72 -0.77
CA PRO A 161 -8.14 -4.44 0.01
C PRO A 161 -9.32 -4.08 -0.91
N PRO A 162 -10.57 -4.44 -0.54
CA PRO A 162 -11.74 -4.06 -1.32
C PRO A 162 -11.86 -2.56 -1.57
N GLY A 163 -12.04 -2.19 -2.84
CA GLY A 163 -12.15 -0.80 -3.28
C GLY A 163 -10.81 -0.11 -3.58
N ALA A 164 -9.69 -0.80 -3.35
CA ALA A 164 -8.36 -0.25 -3.59
C ALA A 164 -7.80 -0.57 -4.99
N GLU A 165 -8.49 -1.35 -5.84
CA GLU A 165 -7.96 -1.86 -7.10
C GLU A 165 -7.51 -0.74 -8.05
N ALA A 166 -8.33 0.29 -8.24
CA ALA A 166 -8.01 1.38 -9.15
C ALA A 166 -6.82 2.21 -8.65
N GLU A 167 -6.76 2.46 -7.35
CA GLU A 167 -5.66 3.16 -6.72
C GLU A 167 -4.36 2.35 -6.76
N ALA A 168 -4.42 1.06 -6.41
CA ALA A 168 -3.28 0.16 -6.45
C ALA A 168 -2.72 0.03 -7.86
N ALA A 169 -3.59 -0.08 -8.88
CA ALA A 169 -3.19 -0.09 -10.29
C ALA A 169 -2.36 1.15 -10.65
N LEU A 170 -2.83 2.33 -10.24
CA LEU A 170 -2.14 3.59 -10.49
C LEU A 170 -0.80 3.67 -9.74
N LEU A 171 -0.80 3.42 -8.44
CA LEU A 171 0.38 3.58 -7.58
C LEU A 171 1.48 2.56 -7.90
N LEU A 172 1.11 1.35 -8.30
CA LEU A 172 2.04 0.25 -8.61
C LEU A 172 2.42 0.20 -10.10
N GLY A 173 1.69 0.89 -10.97
CA GLY A 173 1.86 0.77 -12.42
C GLY A 173 1.50 -0.63 -12.93
N LEU A 174 0.40 -1.18 -12.43
CA LEU A 174 -0.09 -2.51 -12.82
C LEU A 174 -1.38 -2.40 -13.62
N GLU A 175 -1.58 -3.34 -14.54
CA GLU A 175 -2.86 -3.51 -15.21
C GLU A 175 -3.93 -3.99 -14.22
N ARG A 176 -5.16 -3.47 -14.35
CA ARG A 176 -6.28 -3.85 -13.48
C ARG A 176 -6.59 -5.36 -13.51
N GLY A 177 -6.27 -6.03 -14.62
CA GLY A 177 -6.43 -7.49 -14.75
C GLY A 177 -5.56 -8.29 -13.78
N ARG A 178 -4.43 -7.71 -13.33
CA ARG A 178 -3.48 -8.32 -12.39
C ARG A 178 -3.82 -8.03 -10.92
N LEU A 179 -4.95 -7.37 -10.67
CA LEU A 179 -5.40 -7.01 -9.34
C LEU A 179 -6.72 -7.71 -9.02
N ARG A 180 -6.82 -8.25 -7.81
CA ARG A 180 -8.07 -8.80 -7.28
C ARG A 180 -8.32 -8.28 -5.87
N SER A 181 -9.51 -7.76 -5.64
CA SER A 181 -9.96 -7.48 -4.28
C SER A 181 -10.25 -8.79 -3.56
N LEU A 182 -9.72 -8.91 -2.35
CA LEU A 182 -10.09 -9.97 -1.43
C LEU A 182 -10.36 -9.35 -0.05
N PRO A 183 -11.59 -9.44 0.48
CA PRO A 183 -11.87 -8.96 1.82
C PRO A 183 -11.07 -9.76 2.84
N GLY A 184 -10.53 -9.06 3.84
CA GLY A 184 -9.99 -9.73 5.02
C GLY A 184 -11.08 -10.55 5.70
N GLY A 185 -10.73 -11.76 6.12
CA GLY A 185 -11.58 -12.63 6.90
C GLY A 185 -11.20 -12.61 8.38
N VAL A 186 -12.13 -13.04 9.22
CA VAL A 186 -11.85 -13.48 10.58
C VAL A 186 -12.23 -14.95 10.68
N ASP A 187 -11.46 -15.74 11.41
CA ASP A 187 -11.83 -17.12 11.73
C ASP A 187 -12.99 -17.11 12.74
N PRO A 188 -14.22 -17.46 12.36
CA PRO A 188 -15.38 -17.38 13.26
C PRO A 188 -15.36 -18.47 14.34
N ALA A 189 -14.59 -19.56 14.15
CA ALA A 189 -14.42 -20.60 15.17
C ALA A 189 -13.45 -20.15 16.25
N ARG A 190 -12.47 -19.31 15.92
CA ARG A 190 -11.54 -18.71 16.88
C ARG A 190 -12.08 -17.41 17.50
N PHE A 191 -12.70 -16.57 16.70
CA PHE A 191 -13.26 -15.29 17.11
C PHE A 191 -14.78 -15.38 17.26
N THR A 192 -15.19 -16.26 18.17
CA THR A 192 -16.59 -16.42 18.52
C THR A 192 -17.00 -15.35 19.53
N ARG A 193 -18.27 -14.94 19.48
CA ARG A 193 -18.81 -14.01 20.46
C ARG A 193 -18.85 -14.68 21.82
N ARG A 194 -18.13 -14.12 22.80
CA ARG A 194 -18.38 -14.40 24.22
C ARG A 194 -19.49 -13.47 24.74
N PRO A 195 -20.64 -14.00 25.18
CA PRO A 195 -21.66 -13.18 25.82
C PRO A 195 -21.12 -12.68 27.17
N LEU A 196 -21.04 -11.37 27.34
CA LEU A 196 -20.67 -10.70 28.58
C LEU A 196 -21.82 -9.79 29.01
N ALA A 197 -22.08 -9.70 30.31
CA ALA A 197 -23.01 -8.71 30.84
C ALA A 197 -22.48 -7.30 30.53
N HIS A 198 -23.38 -6.31 30.49
CA HIS A 198 -23.02 -4.94 30.16
C HIS A 198 -21.91 -4.40 31.10
N ALA A 199 -22.05 -4.66 32.40
CA ALA A 199 -21.09 -4.25 33.42
C ALA A 199 -19.70 -4.88 33.18
N ASP A 200 -19.63 -6.17 32.91
CA ASP A 200 -18.37 -6.88 32.67
C ASP A 200 -17.68 -6.39 31.39
N ARG A 201 -18.45 -6.14 30.33
CA ARG A 201 -17.93 -5.57 29.08
C ARG A 201 -17.38 -4.17 29.31
N PHE A 202 -18.07 -3.34 30.08
CA PHE A 202 -17.59 -2.00 30.41
C PHE A 202 -16.33 -2.05 31.25
N ALA A 203 -16.30 -2.87 32.30
CA ALA A 203 -15.13 -3.06 33.14
C ALA A 203 -13.92 -3.56 32.34
N PHE A 204 -14.14 -4.48 31.39
CA PHE A 204 -13.10 -4.97 30.49
C PHE A 204 -12.51 -3.85 29.62
N TRP A 205 -13.34 -3.05 28.96
CA TRP A 205 -12.85 -1.94 28.13
C TRP A 205 -12.20 -0.84 28.95
N ARG A 206 -12.78 -0.46 30.10
CA ARG A 206 -12.20 0.54 31.00
C ARG A 206 -10.80 0.13 31.44
N ARG A 207 -10.62 -1.14 31.81
CA ARG A 207 -9.30 -1.68 32.17
C ARG A 207 -8.29 -1.47 31.05
N TRP A 208 -8.59 -1.91 29.83
CA TRP A 208 -7.60 -1.92 28.75
C TRP A 208 -7.40 -0.58 28.04
N LEU A 209 -8.40 0.31 28.09
CA LEU A 209 -8.36 1.60 27.39
C LEU A 209 -8.07 2.78 28.32
N VAL A 210 -8.33 2.65 29.63
CA VAL A 210 -8.21 3.75 30.60
C VAL A 210 -7.28 3.40 31.74
N ASP A 211 -7.54 2.31 32.47
CA ASP A 211 -6.82 2.03 33.73
C ASP A 211 -5.42 1.43 33.47
N GLU A 212 -5.27 0.59 32.44
CA GLU A 212 -4.04 -0.12 32.06
C GLU A 212 -3.78 -0.06 30.52
N PRO A 213 -3.67 1.13 29.92
CA PRO A 213 -3.40 1.24 28.48
C PRO A 213 -2.02 0.68 28.13
N ARG A 214 -1.96 -0.35 27.28
CA ARG A 214 -0.70 -0.97 26.83
C ARG A 214 -0.19 -0.35 25.54
N GLY A 215 0.29 0.89 25.62
CA GLY A 215 0.90 1.61 24.50
C GLY A 215 0.00 2.67 23.84
N TRP A 216 -1.06 3.08 24.54
CA TRP A 216 -1.84 4.26 24.22
C TRP A 216 -1.37 5.37 25.16
N ASP A 217 -0.15 5.87 24.95
CA ASP A 217 0.27 7.08 25.63
C ASP A 217 -0.52 8.25 25.03
N MET A 218 -1.32 8.93 25.86
CA MET A 218 -2.04 10.15 25.49
C MET A 218 -1.09 11.33 25.30
#